data_AF-V5F183-F1
#
_entry.id   AF-V5F183-F1
#
_cell.length_a   1.000
_cell.length_b   1.000
_cell.length_c   1.000
_cell.angle_alpha   90.00
_cell.angle_beta   90.00
_cell.angle_gamma   90.00
#
_symmetry.space_group_name_H-M   'P 1'
#
loop_
_entity.id
_entity.type
_entity.pdbx_description
1 polymer ?
#
loop_
_entity_poly.entity_id
_entity_poly.type
_entity_poly.pdbx_seq_one_letter_code
_entity_poly.pdbx_strand_id
1 'polypeptide(L)'
;MQQNYEQAVQAIFQQPTPTEQPMNPASQASKQKVFIVHGHDDNLRIQVELFVRTVGLYPIVLMNQASGGNTIIEKIEEYGDVDYAIVLYTPCDEGRNKGAQDLNGRARQNVVFEHGYFIARLGRKKV
;
A
#
# COMPACT_ATOMS: atom_id res chain seq x y z
N MET A 1 4.08 40.96 7.56
CA MET A 1 3.56 39.59 7.34
C MET A 1 3.93 39.08 5.95
N GLN A 2 3.62 39.78 4.85
CA GLN A 2 4.01 39.36 3.48
C GLN A 2 5.52 39.32 3.22
N GLN A 3 6.27 40.35 3.65
CA GLN A 3 7.72 40.44 3.43
C GLN A 3 8.52 39.30 4.10
N ASN A 4 8.10 38.87 5.28
CA ASN A 4 8.76 37.76 5.98
C ASN A 4 8.54 36.42 5.27
N TYR A 5 7.43 36.27 4.53
CA TYR A 5 7.13 35.07 3.76
C TYR A 5 8.02 34.97 2.52
N GLU A 6 8.17 36.05 1.76
CA GLU A 6 9.05 36.07 0.58
C GLU A 6 10.52 35.84 0.95
N GLN A 7 10.97 36.41 2.08
CA GLN A 7 12.32 36.17 2.61
C GLN A 7 12.53 34.71 3.03
N ALA A 8 11.53 34.08 3.66
CA ALA A 8 11.60 32.67 4.01
C ALA A 8 11.65 31.76 2.78
N VAL A 9 10.88 32.08 1.73
CA VAL A 9 10.89 31.33 0.46
C VAL A 9 12.23 31.46 -0.24
N GLN A 10 12.79 32.66 -0.33
CA GLN A 10 14.11 32.87 -0.95
C GLN A 10 15.23 32.16 -0.18
N ALA A 11 15.18 32.12 1.15
CA ALA A 11 16.16 31.41 1.97
C ALA A 11 16.15 29.89 1.74
N ILE A 12 14.99 29.30 1.42
CA ILE A 12 14.88 27.86 1.08
C ILE A 12 15.56 27.56 -0.26
N PHE A 13 15.38 28.42 -1.27
CA PHE A 13 15.99 28.25 -2.60
C PHE A 13 17.49 28.58 -2.66
N GLN A 14 18.03 29.24 -1.63
CA GLN A 14 19.46 29.55 -1.50
C GLN A 14 20.24 28.51 -0.67
N GLN A 15 19.57 27.51 -0.10
CA GLN A 15 20.29 26.40 0.52
C GLN A 15 21.05 25.64 -0.58
N PRO A 16 22.35 25.37 -0.39
CA PRO A 16 23.07 24.51 -1.32
C PRO A 16 22.32 23.18 -1.38
N THR A 17 22.05 22.70 -2.61
CA THR A 17 21.50 21.37 -2.81
C THR A 17 22.33 20.39 -1.98
N PRO A 18 21.69 19.50 -1.19
CA PRO A 18 22.42 18.45 -0.48
C PRO A 18 23.30 17.77 -1.49
N THR A 19 24.62 17.87 -1.31
CA THR A 19 25.58 17.28 -2.23
C THR A 19 25.29 15.79 -2.25
N GLU A 20 24.72 15.28 -3.34
CA GLU A 20 24.53 13.86 -3.55
C GLU A 20 25.93 13.23 -3.49
N GLN A 21 26.27 12.66 -2.33
CA GLN A 21 27.44 11.80 -2.23
C GLN A 21 27.25 10.67 -3.24
N PRO A 22 28.27 10.33 -4.04
CA PRO A 22 28.13 9.28 -5.04
C PRO A 22 27.76 7.98 -4.34
N MET A 23 26.49 7.61 -4.48
CA MET A 23 25.93 6.43 -3.87
C MET A 23 26.52 5.24 -4.60
N ASN A 24 27.38 4.50 -3.91
CA ASN A 24 28.04 3.31 -4.43
C ASN A 24 26.95 2.32 -4.95
N PRO A 25 26.86 2.05 -6.26
CA PRO A 25 25.73 1.30 -6.83
C PRO A 25 25.74 -0.20 -6.50
N ALA A 26 26.71 -0.68 -5.72
CA ALA A 26 27.01 -2.09 -5.53
C ALA A 26 26.33 -2.76 -4.31
N SER A 27 25.43 -2.08 -3.57
CA SER A 27 24.72 -2.75 -2.45
C SER A 27 23.34 -2.18 -2.12
N GLN A 28 22.59 -1.71 -3.11
CA GLN A 28 21.14 -1.59 -2.92
C GLN A 28 20.53 -2.98 -3.02
N ALA A 29 20.52 -3.72 -1.90
CA ALA A 29 19.61 -4.84 -1.78
C ALA A 29 18.21 -4.32 -2.14
N SER A 30 17.56 -4.95 -3.14
CA SER A 30 16.20 -4.59 -3.52
C SER A 30 15.33 -4.66 -2.27
N LYS A 31 14.67 -3.54 -1.91
CA LYS A 31 13.76 -3.53 -0.77
C LYS A 31 12.72 -4.62 -0.94
N GLN A 32 12.49 -5.38 0.13
CA GLN A 32 11.43 -6.38 0.14
C GLN A 32 10.09 -5.71 -0.11
N LYS A 33 9.28 -6.31 -0.98
CA LYS A 33 7.99 -5.77 -1.41
C LYS A 33 6.88 -6.33 -0.52
N VAL A 34 5.93 -5.48 -0.16
CA VAL A 34 4.76 -5.83 0.64
C VAL A 34 3.50 -5.42 -0.10
N PHE A 35 2.66 -6.38 -0.47
CA PHE A 35 1.38 -6.07 -1.09
C PHE A 35 0.34 -5.72 -0.02
N ILE A 36 -0.37 -4.61 -0.18
CA ILE A 36 -1.40 -4.17 0.77
C ILE A 36 -2.77 -4.35 0.10
N VAL A 37 -3.54 -5.30 0.62
CA VAL A 37 -4.94 -5.54 0.25
C VAL A 37 -5.83 -4.71 1.17
N HIS A 38 -6.78 -3.96 0.60
CA HIS A 38 -7.67 -3.10 1.38
C HIS A 38 -9.07 -2.96 0.78
N GLY A 39 -10.03 -2.61 1.63
CA GLY A 39 -11.39 -2.20 1.25
C GLY A 39 -11.47 -0.72 0.89
N HIS A 40 -12.49 -0.02 1.38
CA HIS A 40 -12.68 1.42 1.15
C HIS A 40 -12.04 2.32 2.22
N ASP A 41 -11.44 1.75 3.25
CA ASP A 41 -10.81 2.55 4.31
C ASP A 41 -9.43 3.06 3.87
N ASP A 42 -9.44 4.20 3.17
CA ASP A 42 -8.22 4.84 2.68
C ASP A 42 -7.33 5.36 3.81
N ASN A 43 -7.91 5.79 4.93
CA ASN A 43 -7.14 6.31 6.06
C ASN A 43 -6.29 5.21 6.68
N LEU A 44 -6.87 4.03 6.92
CA LEU A 44 -6.13 2.88 7.41
C LEU A 44 -5.08 2.40 6.38
N ARG A 45 -5.46 2.34 5.10
CA ARG A 45 -4.54 1.99 4.00
C ARG A 45 -3.31 2.88 3.98
N ILE A 46 -3.48 4.21 4.05
CA ILE A 46 -2.38 5.18 4.02
C ILE A 46 -1.48 5.00 5.24
N GLN A 47 -2.05 4.82 6.44
CA GLN A 47 -1.27 4.60 7.65
C GLN A 47 -0.39 3.35 7.56
N VAL A 48 -0.94 2.25 7.03
CA VAL A 48 -0.20 1.00 6.82
C VAL A 48 0.86 1.17 5.73
N GLU A 49 0.55 1.85 4.63
CA GLU A 49 1.52 2.16 3.58
C GLU A 49 2.71 2.96 4.14
N LEU A 50 2.44 3.98 4.96
CA LEU A 50 3.47 4.76 5.64
C LEU A 50 4.29 3.89 6.60
N PHE A 51 3.65 3.06 7.41
CA PHE A 51 4.35 2.14 8.31
C PHE A 51 5.29 1.19 7.56
N VAL A 52 4.83 0.58 6.46
CA VAL A 52 5.67 -0.29 5.62
C VAL A 52 6.89 0.47 5.09
N ARG A 53 6.71 1.73 4.66
CA ARG A 53 7.82 2.58 4.21
C ARG A 53 8.80 2.91 5.33
N THR A 54 8.31 3.22 6.55
CA THR A 54 9.15 3.62 7.68
C THR A 54 10.03 2.47 8.19
N VAL A 55 9.56 1.22 8.11
CA VAL A 55 10.37 0.03 8.45
C VAL A 55 11.34 -0.39 7.33
N GLY A 56 11.43 0.38 6.23
CA GLY A 56 12.39 0.15 5.15
C GLY A 56 11.92 -0.78 4.03
N LEU A 57 10.65 -1.18 4.04
CA LEU A 57 10.02 -2.04 3.02
C LEU A 57 9.38 -1.21 1.89
N TYR A 58 8.98 -1.88 0.81
CA TYR A 58 8.34 -1.24 -0.34
C TYR A 58 6.87 -1.66 -0.50
N PRO A 59 5.90 -0.78 -0.23
CA PRO A 59 4.49 -1.15 -0.36
C PRO A 59 4.02 -1.14 -1.82
N ILE A 60 3.21 -2.14 -2.17
CA ILE A 60 2.45 -2.24 -3.41
C ILE A 60 0.97 -2.14 -3.07
N VAL A 61 0.27 -1.20 -3.71
CA VAL A 61 -1.17 -0.98 -3.54
C VAL A 61 -1.82 -1.05 -4.92
N LEU A 62 -2.79 -1.95 -5.10
CA LEU A 62 -3.36 -2.28 -6.41
C LEU A 62 -4.08 -1.09 -7.08
N MET A 63 -4.80 -0.28 -6.30
CA MET A 63 -5.51 0.91 -6.82
C MET A 63 -4.55 1.98 -7.38
N ASN A 64 -3.30 1.99 -6.91
CA ASN A 64 -2.29 2.95 -7.37
C ASN A 64 -1.61 2.51 -8.67
N GLN A 65 -1.81 1.25 -9.10
CA GLN A 65 -1.22 0.74 -10.33
C GLN A 65 -2.12 1.07 -11.52
N ALA A 66 -1.53 1.44 -12.65
CA ALA A 66 -2.26 1.68 -13.88
C ALA A 66 -3.06 0.42 -14.25
N SER A 67 -4.35 0.58 -14.55
CA SER A 67 -5.16 -0.58 -14.93
C SER A 67 -4.87 -1.05 -16.35
N GLY A 68 -4.54 -0.16 -17.29
CA GLY A 68 -4.11 -0.57 -18.65
C GLY A 68 -5.14 -1.37 -19.47
N GLY A 69 -6.39 -1.47 -19.02
CA GLY A 69 -7.41 -2.39 -19.56
C GLY A 69 -7.48 -3.76 -18.85
N ASN A 70 -6.54 -4.03 -17.96
CA ASN A 70 -6.47 -5.26 -17.15
C ASN A 70 -7.57 -5.29 -16.09
N THR A 71 -8.10 -6.48 -15.87
CA THR A 71 -8.97 -6.86 -14.76
C THR A 71 -8.21 -6.85 -13.43
N ILE A 72 -8.95 -6.86 -12.32
CA ILE A 72 -8.35 -6.93 -10.96
C ILE A 72 -7.44 -8.16 -10.83
N ILE A 73 -7.84 -9.30 -11.40
CA ILE A 73 -7.08 -10.56 -11.33
C ILE A 73 -5.74 -10.41 -12.06
N GLU A 74 -5.75 -9.90 -13.29
CA GLU A 74 -4.53 -9.70 -14.09
C GLU A 74 -3.58 -8.70 -13.42
N LYS A 75 -4.10 -7.62 -12.82
CA LYS A 75 -3.26 -6.69 -12.05
C LYS A 75 -2.64 -7.37 -10.81
N ILE A 76 -3.38 -8.22 -10.11
CA ILE A 76 -2.84 -8.95 -8.96
C ILE A 76 -1.75 -9.93 -9.42
N GLU A 77 -1.89 -10.55 -10.59
CA GLU A 77 -0.86 -11.43 -11.13
C GLU A 77 0.42 -10.67 -11.52
N GLU A 78 0.27 -9.50 -12.13
CA GLU A 78 1.37 -8.62 -12.54
C GLU A 78 2.13 -8.04 -11.34
N TYR A 79 1.40 -7.55 -10.32
CA TYR A 79 1.98 -6.86 -9.18
C TYR A 79 2.12 -7.71 -7.91
N GLY A 80 1.68 -8.98 -7.96
CA GLY A 80 1.66 -9.90 -6.81
C GLY A 80 2.99 -10.61 -6.56
N ASP A 81 4.03 -10.33 -7.34
CA ASP A 81 5.39 -10.80 -7.06
C ASP A 81 6.03 -9.97 -5.92
N VAL A 82 5.71 -10.39 -4.69
CA VAL A 82 6.07 -9.72 -3.44
C VAL A 82 6.60 -10.71 -2.40
N ASP A 83 7.24 -10.19 -1.35
CA ASP A 83 7.77 -11.00 -0.26
C ASP A 83 6.73 -11.28 0.83
N TYR A 84 5.82 -10.32 1.06
CA TYR A 84 4.76 -10.38 2.07
C TYR A 84 3.47 -9.75 1.55
N ALA A 85 2.35 -10.09 2.18
CA ALA A 85 1.09 -9.37 2.02
C ALA A 85 0.57 -8.91 3.39
N ILE A 86 -0.11 -7.76 3.41
CA ILE A 86 -0.87 -7.27 4.56
C ILE A 86 -2.30 -7.10 4.10
N VAL A 87 -3.24 -7.75 4.80
CA VAL A 87 -4.66 -7.71 4.44
C VAL A 87 -5.47 -6.94 5.48
N LEU A 88 -6.10 -5.86 5.05
CA LEU A 88 -6.90 -4.98 5.91
C LEU A 88 -8.38 -5.39 5.90
N TYR A 89 -8.79 -6.15 6.93
CA TYR A 89 -10.18 -6.57 7.15
C TYR A 89 -10.99 -5.47 7.83
N THR A 90 -11.46 -4.52 7.04
CA THR A 90 -12.39 -3.46 7.51
C THR A 90 -13.85 -3.81 7.17
N PRO A 91 -14.83 -3.36 7.97
CA PRO A 91 -16.25 -3.64 7.75
C PRO A 91 -16.84 -2.77 6.62
N CYS A 92 -16.29 -2.89 5.41
CA CYS A 92 -16.69 -2.06 4.26
C CYS A 92 -17.99 -2.48 3.59
N ASP A 93 -18.38 -3.75 3.74
CA ASP A 93 -19.65 -4.28 3.26
C ASP A 93 -20.49 -4.74 4.45
N GLU A 94 -21.79 -4.86 4.24
CA GLU A 94 -22.71 -5.49 5.19
C GLU A 94 -23.17 -6.85 4.65
N GLY A 95 -23.35 -7.82 5.53
CA GLY A 95 -23.83 -9.14 5.17
C GLY A 95 -24.36 -9.92 6.35
N ARG A 96 -24.99 -11.06 6.05
CA ARG A 96 -25.57 -11.94 7.06
C ARG A 96 -25.59 -13.38 6.57
N ASN A 97 -25.64 -14.32 7.51
CA ASN A 97 -25.93 -15.71 7.19
C ASN A 97 -27.39 -15.85 6.74
N LYS A 98 -27.66 -16.86 5.91
CA LYS A 98 -29.03 -17.17 5.48
C LYS A 98 -29.91 -17.43 6.71
N GLY A 99 -31.00 -16.67 6.83
CA GLY A 99 -31.96 -16.79 7.94
C GLY A 99 -31.68 -15.92 9.16
N ALA A 100 -30.51 -15.29 9.27
CA ALA A 100 -30.27 -14.26 10.28
C ALA A 100 -31.06 -12.99 9.92
N GLN A 101 -31.55 -12.23 10.90
CA GLN A 101 -32.27 -10.97 10.64
C GLN A 101 -31.30 -9.81 10.43
N ASP A 102 -30.30 -9.70 11.30
CA ASP A 102 -29.43 -8.53 11.35
C ASP A 102 -28.27 -8.61 10.34
N LEU A 103 -27.98 -7.47 9.74
CA LEU A 103 -26.77 -7.27 8.94
C LEU A 103 -25.60 -6.99 9.87
N ASN A 104 -24.44 -7.58 9.56
CA ASN A 104 -23.19 -7.36 10.25
C ASN A 104 -22.13 -6.85 9.28
N GLY A 105 -21.24 -5.99 9.78
CA GLY A 105 -20.08 -5.53 9.03
C GLY A 105 -19.17 -6.70 8.65
N ARG A 106 -18.67 -6.69 7.41
CA ARG A 106 -17.74 -7.69 6.88
C ARG A 106 -16.76 -7.06 5.91
N ALA A 107 -15.64 -7.75 5.70
CA ALA A 107 -14.71 -7.40 4.63
C ALA A 107 -15.36 -7.58 3.26
N ARG A 108 -14.93 -6.74 2.31
CA ARG A 108 -15.33 -6.82 0.92
C ARG A 108 -14.95 -8.16 0.30
N GLN A 109 -15.76 -8.62 -0.66
CA GLN A 109 -15.51 -9.91 -1.31
C GLN A 109 -14.14 -9.98 -1.99
N ASN A 110 -13.71 -8.89 -2.66
CA ASN A 110 -12.39 -8.82 -3.29
C ASN A 110 -11.25 -8.96 -2.28
N VAL A 111 -11.39 -8.38 -1.08
CA VAL A 111 -10.40 -8.50 0.00
C VAL A 111 -10.26 -9.96 0.45
N VAL A 112 -11.38 -10.69 0.56
CA VAL A 112 -11.37 -12.11 0.91
C VAL A 112 -10.74 -12.96 -0.20
N PHE A 113 -11.04 -12.66 -1.47
CA PHE A 113 -10.43 -13.31 -2.62
C PHE A 113 -8.91 -13.09 -2.67
N GLU A 114 -8.46 -11.84 -2.57
CA GLU A 114 -7.05 -11.45 -2.56
C GLU A 114 -6.28 -12.08 -1.39
N HIS A 115 -6.91 -12.18 -0.21
CA HIS A 115 -6.35 -12.92 0.92
C HIS A 115 -6.08 -14.39 0.57
N GLY A 116 -7.06 -15.07 -0.02
CA GLY A 116 -6.91 -16.45 -0.47
C GLY A 116 -5.80 -16.61 -1.51
N TYR A 117 -5.73 -15.69 -2.48
CA TYR A 117 -4.68 -15.65 -3.49
C TYR A 117 -3.28 -15.54 -2.87
N PHE A 118 -3.05 -14.59 -1.95
CA PHE A 118 -1.74 -14.42 -1.33
C PHE A 118 -1.37 -15.54 -0.36
N ILE A 119 -2.34 -16.17 0.33
CA ILE A 119 -2.06 -17.39 1.09
C ILE A 119 -1.54 -18.50 0.17
N ALA A 120 -2.17 -18.69 -0.99
CA ALA A 120 -1.76 -19.71 -1.95
C ALA A 120 -0.36 -19.42 -2.53
N ARG A 121 -0.08 -18.15 -2.84
CA ARG A 121 1.18 -17.71 -3.46
C ARG A 121 2.35 -17.65 -2.48
N LEU A 122 2.16 -17.09 -1.29
CA LEU A 122 3.23 -16.78 -0.33
C LEU A 122 3.29 -17.76 0.85
N GLY A 123 2.18 -18.48 1.10
CA GLY A 123 1.99 -19.29 2.29
C GLY A 123 1.52 -18.46 3.50
N ARG A 124 0.82 -19.12 4.43
CA ARG A 124 0.20 -18.48 5.61
C ARG A 124 1.16 -17.74 6.55
N LYS A 125 2.46 -18.02 6.48
CA LYS A 125 3.47 -17.38 7.35
C LYS A 125 3.91 -16.00 6.86
N LYS A 126 3.47 -15.60 5.66
CA LYS A 126 3.88 -14.36 4.98
C LYS A 126 2.71 -13.44 4.64
N VAL A 127 1.52 -13.71 5.20
CA VAL A 127 0.27 -12.97 5.00
C VAL A 127 -0.33 -12.63 6.35
#